data_AF-A0A1V4XTK0-F1
#
_entry.id   AF-A0A1V4XTK0-F1
#
_cell.length_a   1.000
_cell.length_b   1.000
_cell.length_c   1.000
_cell.angle_alpha   90.00
_cell.angle_beta   90.00
_cell.angle_gamma   90.00
#
_symmetry.space_group_name_H-M   'P 1'
#
loop_
_entity.id
_entity.type
_entity.pdbx_description
1 polymer ?
#
loop_
_entity_poly.entity_id
_entity_poly.type
_entity_poly.pdbx_seq_one_letter_code
_entity_poly.pdbx_strand_id
1 'polypeptide(L)'
;MGNLVCRVELDKKKGIVLTVENGEGKITQTVVMDGTKITATVKGANETSTITQQEDGIHIDCKAFTLHAETITCVSKKETTHESGEDFTIKSKGNLNASAVSDATYKAMNSAMESSSETKIGGMSLKLSGTTSAEMKGAMITVDASATLDLKSKIGNLKGFNVNIG
;
A
#
# COMPACT_ATOMS: atom_id res chain seq x y z
N MET A 1 -4.74 -35.04 23.19
CA MET A 1 -5.69 -34.08 22.57
C MET A 1 -6.60 -33.67 23.69
N GLY A 2 -6.35 -32.51 24.31
CA GLY A 2 -7.15 -32.03 25.45
C GLY A 2 -8.63 -31.90 25.11
N ASN A 3 -9.48 -32.10 26.12
CA ASN A 3 -10.93 -31.99 25.95
C ASN A 3 -11.31 -30.53 25.66
N LEU A 4 -12.14 -30.33 24.64
CA LEU A 4 -12.75 -29.03 24.35
C LEU A 4 -14.04 -28.89 25.14
N VAL A 5 -14.26 -27.71 25.72
CA VAL A 5 -15.54 -27.36 26.36
C VAL A 5 -16.30 -26.43 25.42
N CYS A 6 -17.43 -26.91 24.91
CA CYS A 6 -18.29 -26.15 24.00
C CYS A 6 -19.56 -25.68 24.72
N ARG A 7 -19.94 -24.41 24.57
CA ARG A 7 -21.13 -23.82 25.20
C ARG A 7 -21.94 -23.00 24.21
N VAL A 8 -23.27 -23.09 24.33
CA VAL A 8 -24.23 -22.22 23.65
C VAL A 8 -25.06 -21.50 24.72
N GLU A 9 -25.09 -20.17 24.68
CA GLU A 9 -25.93 -19.33 25.52
C GLU A 9 -26.96 -18.61 24.65
N LEU A 10 -28.24 -18.75 25.00
CA LEU A 10 -29.36 -18.04 24.42
C LEU A 10 -29.84 -17.02 25.45
N ASP A 11 -29.56 -15.74 25.23
CA ASP A 11 -29.89 -14.67 26.15
C ASP A 11 -30.71 -13.58 25.46
N LYS A 12 -31.80 -13.13 26.11
CA LYS A 12 -32.72 -12.14 25.53
C LYS A 12 -32.11 -10.76 25.34
N LYS A 13 -30.96 -10.47 25.95
CA LYS A 13 -30.25 -9.18 25.87
C LYS A 13 -28.97 -9.27 25.05
N LYS A 14 -28.16 -10.31 25.24
CA LYS A 14 -26.89 -10.53 24.54
C LYS A 14 -27.03 -11.25 23.20
N GLY A 15 -28.21 -11.81 22.93
CA GLY A 15 -28.44 -12.66 21.76
C GLY A 15 -27.84 -14.05 21.93
N ILE A 16 -27.14 -14.52 20.92
CA ILE A 16 -26.55 -15.87 20.88
C ILE A 16 -25.04 -15.76 21.12
N VAL A 17 -24.53 -16.53 22.07
CA VAL A 17 -23.09 -16.67 22.32
C VAL A 17 -22.67 -18.14 22.14
N LEU A 18 -21.72 -18.36 21.25
CA LEU A 18 -21.08 -19.66 21.03
C LEU A 18 -19.65 -19.59 21.57
N THR A 19 -19.28 -20.48 22.48
CA THR A 19 -17.94 -20.51 23.08
C THR A 19 -17.31 -21.89 22.93
N VAL A 20 -16.03 -21.93 22.58
CA VAL A 20 -15.18 -23.13 22.65
C VAL A 20 -13.93 -22.81 23.45
N GLU A 21 -13.73 -23.52 24.56
CA GLU A 21 -12.56 -23.39 25.42
C GLU A 21 -11.62 -24.58 25.25
N ASN A 22 -10.34 -24.28 24.98
CA ASN A 22 -9.24 -25.23 25.03
C ASN A 22 -8.35 -24.84 26.22
N GLY A 23 -8.59 -25.50 27.37
CA GLY A 23 -7.88 -25.22 28.62
C GLY A 23 -6.37 -25.48 28.53
N GLU A 24 -5.94 -26.54 27.84
CA GLU A 24 -4.51 -26.87 27.66
C GLU A 24 -3.79 -25.81 26.82
N GLY A 25 -4.42 -25.39 25.71
CA GLY A 25 -3.87 -24.38 24.82
C GLY A 25 -4.00 -22.93 25.34
N LYS A 26 -4.76 -22.72 26.42
CA LYS A 26 -5.17 -21.39 26.91
C LYS A 26 -5.80 -20.54 25.79
N ILE A 27 -6.70 -21.17 25.03
CA ILE A 27 -7.41 -20.53 23.91
C ILE A 27 -8.91 -20.56 24.18
N THR A 28 -9.55 -19.41 24.00
CA THR A 28 -11.01 -19.28 24.00
C THR A 28 -11.45 -18.69 22.67
N GLN A 29 -12.39 -19.36 22.02
CA GLN A 29 -13.04 -18.90 20.80
C GLN A 29 -14.47 -18.50 21.13
N THR A 30 -14.91 -17.34 20.65
CA THR A 30 -16.25 -16.83 20.91
C THR A 30 -16.86 -16.27 19.64
N VAL A 31 -18.11 -16.64 19.34
CA VAL A 31 -18.95 -15.96 18.35
C VAL A 31 -20.16 -15.37 19.06
N VAL A 32 -20.40 -14.07 18.90
CA VAL A 32 -21.54 -13.35 19.46
C VAL A 32 -22.39 -12.79 18.33
N MET A 33 -23.69 -13.07 18.36
CA MET A 33 -24.70 -12.46 17.49
C MET A 33 -25.72 -11.76 18.38
N ASP A 34 -25.60 -10.44 18.53
CA ASP A 34 -26.36 -9.66 19.53
C ASP A 34 -27.59 -8.92 18.98
N GLY A 35 -27.85 -9.05 17.68
CA GLY A 35 -28.96 -8.39 16.98
C GLY A 35 -28.55 -7.15 16.18
N THR A 36 -27.35 -6.61 16.40
CA THR A 36 -26.80 -5.48 15.62
C THR A 36 -25.41 -5.77 15.04
N LYS A 37 -24.65 -6.67 15.68
CA LYS A 37 -23.27 -7.00 15.36
C LYS A 37 -23.05 -8.50 15.43
N ILE A 38 -22.14 -8.98 14.57
CA ILE A 38 -21.52 -10.29 14.69
C ILE A 38 -20.07 -10.09 15.09
N THR A 39 -19.65 -10.74 16.18
CA THR A 39 -18.25 -10.71 16.65
C THR A 39 -17.70 -12.12 16.70
N ALA A 40 -16.63 -12.39 15.98
CA ALA A 40 -15.86 -13.63 16.10
C ALA A 40 -14.48 -13.31 16.69
N THR A 41 -14.18 -13.90 17.85
CA THR A 41 -12.93 -13.65 18.59
C THR A 41 -12.21 -14.96 18.85
N VAL A 42 -10.90 -14.97 18.63
CA VAL A 42 -9.99 -16.00 19.10
C VAL A 42 -9.00 -15.34 20.05
N LYS A 43 -9.07 -15.69 21.33
CA LYS A 43 -8.21 -15.17 22.38
C LYS A 43 -7.26 -16.27 22.85
N GLY A 44 -5.96 -16.06 22.65
CA GLY A 44 -4.91 -16.90 23.22
C GLY A 44 -4.35 -16.29 24.52
N ALA A 45 -3.23 -16.84 24.98
CA ALA A 45 -2.57 -16.34 26.20
C ALA A 45 -2.05 -14.90 26.08
N ASN A 46 -1.55 -14.51 24.90
CA ASN A 46 -0.88 -13.22 24.68
C ASN A 46 -1.57 -12.34 23.65
N GLU A 47 -2.30 -12.94 22.71
CA GLU A 47 -2.79 -12.27 21.51
C GLU A 47 -4.28 -12.54 21.33
N THR A 48 -4.97 -11.63 20.64
CA THR A 48 -6.37 -11.78 20.27
C THR A 48 -6.54 -11.37 18.81
N SER A 49 -7.35 -12.12 18.07
CA SER A 49 -7.86 -11.69 16.77
C SER A 49 -9.37 -11.56 16.82
N THR A 50 -9.91 -10.50 16.24
CA THR A 50 -11.35 -10.23 16.22
C THR A 50 -11.81 -9.83 14.82
N ILE A 51 -12.90 -10.44 14.36
CA ILE A 51 -13.69 -9.99 13.22
C ILE A 51 -15.00 -9.43 13.76
N THR A 52 -15.27 -8.17 13.46
CA THR A 52 -16.52 -7.48 13.77
C THR A 52 -17.25 -7.17 12.47
N GLN A 53 -18.50 -7.62 12.35
CA GLN A 53 -19.38 -7.25 11.25
C GLN A 53 -20.59 -6.48 11.79
N GLN A 54 -20.88 -5.35 11.18
CA GLN A 54 -22.08 -4.54 11.41
C GLN A 54 -22.79 -4.33 10.06
N GLU A 55 -23.94 -3.67 10.08
CA GLU A 55 -24.71 -3.39 8.86
C GLU A 55 -23.93 -2.56 7.82
N ASP A 56 -22.98 -1.75 8.26
CA ASP A 56 -22.25 -0.77 7.45
C ASP A 56 -20.78 -1.12 7.21
N GLY A 57 -20.28 -2.23 7.78
CA GLY A 57 -18.86 -2.54 7.65
C GLY A 57 -18.39 -3.83 8.29
N ILE A 58 -17.14 -4.18 7.96
CA ILE A 58 -16.38 -5.29 8.54
C ILE A 58 -15.05 -4.72 9.03
N HIS A 59 -14.71 -5.03 10.28
CA HIS A 59 -13.44 -4.66 10.90
C HIS A 59 -12.70 -5.91 11.36
N ILE A 60 -11.41 -6.00 11.00
CA ILE A 60 -10.53 -7.11 11.35
C ILE A 60 -9.38 -6.54 12.16
N ASP A 61 -9.29 -6.94 13.42
CA ASP A 61 -8.19 -6.60 14.33
C ASP A 61 -7.38 -7.88 14.60
N CYS A 62 -6.10 -7.86 14.26
CA CYS A 62 -5.20 -8.99 14.49
C CYS A 62 -3.73 -8.56 14.43
N LYS A 63 -2.86 -9.37 15.01
CA LYS A 63 -1.40 -9.18 14.94
C LYS A 63 -0.82 -9.40 13.54
N ALA A 64 -1.37 -10.34 12.79
CA ALA A 64 -0.92 -10.67 11.44
C ALA A 64 -2.12 -11.09 10.58
N PHE A 65 -2.24 -10.47 9.41
CA PHE A 65 -3.23 -10.80 8.40
C PHE A 65 -2.53 -11.31 7.14
N THR A 66 -2.87 -12.52 6.69
CA THR A 66 -2.31 -13.12 5.48
C THR A 66 -3.43 -13.62 4.59
N LEU A 67 -3.41 -13.21 3.33
CA LEU A 67 -4.42 -13.55 2.33
C LEU A 67 -3.76 -14.22 1.13
N HIS A 68 -4.00 -15.52 0.98
CA HIS A 68 -3.59 -16.30 -0.19
C HIS A 68 -4.82 -16.58 -1.05
N ALA A 69 -4.82 -16.05 -2.27
CA ALA A 69 -5.92 -16.22 -3.22
C ALA A 69 -5.39 -16.20 -4.65
N GLU A 70 -6.10 -16.85 -5.57
CA GLU A 70 -5.80 -16.79 -7.02
C GLU A 70 -6.04 -15.38 -7.56
N THR A 71 -7.12 -14.73 -7.13
CA THR A 71 -7.47 -13.35 -7.50
C THR A 71 -7.99 -12.59 -6.29
N ILE A 72 -7.56 -11.34 -6.13
CA ILE A 72 -8.07 -10.38 -5.14
C ILE A 72 -8.51 -9.14 -5.90
N THR A 73 -9.69 -8.60 -5.58
CA THR A 73 -10.22 -7.37 -6.19
C THR A 73 -10.79 -6.48 -5.10
N CYS A 74 -10.28 -5.25 -5.00
CA CYS A 74 -10.70 -4.24 -4.05
C CYS A 74 -11.23 -3.03 -4.82
N VAL A 75 -12.52 -2.72 -4.69
CA VAL A 75 -13.17 -1.60 -5.39
C VAL A 75 -13.88 -0.71 -4.38
N SER A 76 -13.50 0.58 -4.33
CA SER A 76 -14.20 1.62 -3.58
C SER A 76 -14.77 2.67 -4.52
N LYS A 77 -15.96 3.18 -4.21
CA LYS A 77 -16.57 4.33 -4.92
C LYS A 77 -16.13 5.68 -4.37
N LYS A 78 -15.47 5.67 -3.21
CA LYS A 78 -14.98 6.84 -2.50
C LYS A 78 -13.48 6.64 -2.25
N GLU A 79 -13.03 6.98 -1.06
CA GLU A 79 -11.64 6.87 -0.65
C GLU A 79 -11.21 5.41 -0.44
N THR A 80 -9.91 5.17 -0.62
CA THR A 80 -9.20 3.97 -0.17
C THR A 80 -7.85 4.42 0.36
N THR A 81 -7.52 4.02 1.58
CA THR A 81 -6.28 4.41 2.26
C THR A 81 -5.46 3.18 2.60
N HIS A 82 -4.19 3.18 2.21
CA HIS A 82 -3.20 2.19 2.60
C HIS A 82 -2.09 2.90 3.37
N GLU A 83 -1.89 2.52 4.63
CA GLU A 83 -0.92 3.14 5.53
C GLU A 83 -0.11 2.05 6.24
N SER A 84 1.20 2.28 6.40
CA SER A 84 2.12 1.45 7.18
C SER A 84 2.99 2.38 8.01
N GLY A 85 3.22 2.04 9.27
CA GLY A 85 4.18 2.75 10.13
C GLY A 85 5.64 2.42 9.80
N GLU A 86 5.86 1.38 9.01
CA GLU A 86 7.17 0.84 8.61
C GLU A 86 7.17 0.64 7.09
N ASP A 87 7.78 -0.44 6.59
CA ASP A 87 7.83 -0.75 5.17
C ASP A 87 6.44 -0.99 4.55
N PHE A 88 6.24 -0.48 3.34
CA PHE A 88 5.12 -0.80 2.46
C PHE A 88 5.66 -1.32 1.13
N THR A 89 5.59 -2.63 0.93
CA THR A 89 6.21 -3.30 -0.23
C THR A 89 5.16 -3.80 -1.22
N ILE A 90 5.25 -3.37 -2.47
CA ILE A 90 4.46 -3.91 -3.59
C ILE A 90 5.41 -4.63 -4.55
N LYS A 91 5.15 -5.92 -4.80
CA LYS A 91 5.91 -6.75 -5.75
C LYS A 91 4.96 -7.39 -6.75
N SER A 92 5.24 -7.25 -8.04
CA SER A 92 4.52 -7.93 -9.13
C SER A 92 5.54 -8.65 -10.02
N LYS A 93 5.20 -9.86 -10.47
CA LYS A 93 5.99 -10.59 -11.49
C LYS A 93 5.66 -10.12 -12.91
N GLY A 94 4.46 -9.60 -13.10
CA GLY A 94 4.01 -9.01 -14.36
C GLY A 94 4.03 -7.49 -14.24
N ASN A 95 2.98 -6.85 -14.74
CA ASN A 95 2.88 -5.40 -14.73
C ASN A 95 2.42 -4.88 -13.35
N LEU A 96 2.86 -3.67 -13.02
CA LEU A 96 2.26 -2.83 -11.99
C LEU A 96 1.63 -1.63 -12.70
N ASN A 97 0.30 -1.55 -12.70
CA ASN A 97 -0.43 -0.44 -13.31
C ASN A 97 -0.96 0.48 -12.20
N ALA A 98 -0.51 1.73 -12.18
CA ALA A 98 -0.99 2.76 -11.26
C ALA A 98 -1.41 3.99 -12.07
N SER A 99 -2.65 4.45 -11.89
CA SER A 99 -3.22 5.54 -12.68
C SER A 99 -4.17 6.39 -11.84
N ALA A 100 -4.13 7.70 -12.03
CA ALA A 100 -5.09 8.65 -11.47
C ALA A 100 -5.61 9.57 -12.58
N VAL A 101 -6.88 9.98 -12.49
CA VAL A 101 -7.52 10.84 -13.50
C VAL A 101 -7.19 12.33 -13.28
N SER A 102 -7.14 12.76 -12.02
CA SER A 102 -6.78 14.14 -11.65
C SER A 102 -5.29 14.22 -11.35
N ASP A 103 -4.88 13.70 -10.20
CA ASP A 103 -3.52 13.89 -9.69
C ASP A 103 -2.98 12.59 -9.10
N ALA A 104 -1.70 12.33 -9.37
CA ALA A 104 -0.90 11.32 -8.68
C ALA A 104 0.27 12.05 -8.01
N THR A 105 0.36 11.97 -6.68
CA THR A 105 1.43 12.63 -5.91
C THR A 105 2.32 11.57 -5.26
N TYR A 106 3.62 11.69 -5.49
CA TYR A 106 4.63 10.88 -4.83
C TYR A 106 5.57 11.80 -4.04
N LYS A 107 5.63 11.59 -2.72
CA LYS A 107 6.44 12.37 -1.80
C LYS A 107 7.29 11.41 -0.97
N ALA A 108 8.59 11.63 -0.98
CA ALA A 108 9.53 10.90 -0.13
C ALA A 108 10.73 11.80 0.17
N MET A 109 11.43 11.51 1.26
CA MET A 109 12.70 12.18 1.58
C MET A 109 13.78 11.81 0.54
N ASN A 110 13.83 10.52 0.16
CA ASN A 110 14.70 9.98 -0.87
C ASN A 110 13.87 9.15 -1.84
N SER A 111 14.24 9.15 -3.12
CA SER A 111 13.51 8.42 -4.16
C SER A 111 14.49 7.85 -5.18
N ALA A 112 14.31 6.59 -5.55
CA ALA A 112 15.07 5.92 -6.59
C ALA A 112 14.10 5.30 -7.60
N MET A 113 14.38 5.52 -8.89
CA MET A 113 13.65 4.91 -9.99
C MET A 113 14.66 4.24 -10.91
N GLU A 114 14.63 2.92 -10.95
CA GLU A 114 15.55 2.11 -11.75
C GLU A 114 14.74 1.27 -12.74
N SER A 115 15.08 1.38 -14.02
CA SER A 115 14.53 0.55 -15.10
C SER A 115 15.69 -0.10 -15.83
N SER A 116 15.56 -1.39 -16.13
CA SER A 116 16.57 -2.14 -16.88
C SER A 116 16.56 -1.85 -18.38
N SER A 117 15.48 -1.24 -18.89
CA SER A 117 15.32 -0.94 -20.31
C SER A 117 15.02 0.54 -20.51
N GLU A 118 13.75 0.92 -20.49
CA GLU A 118 13.33 2.29 -20.76
C GLU A 118 12.50 2.84 -19.60
N THR A 119 12.68 4.12 -19.32
CA THR A 119 11.78 4.90 -18.47
C THR A 119 11.17 6.00 -19.33
N LYS A 120 9.85 5.95 -19.53
CA LYS A 120 9.11 7.00 -20.26
C LYS A 120 8.43 7.94 -19.27
N ILE A 121 8.71 9.24 -19.42
CA ILE A 121 8.04 10.30 -18.67
C ILE A 121 7.48 11.29 -19.70
N GLY A 122 6.17 11.43 -19.74
CA GLY A 122 5.47 12.30 -20.66
C GLY A 122 4.41 13.14 -19.94
N GLY A 123 4.16 14.33 -20.46
CA GLY A 123 3.17 15.25 -19.93
C GLY A 123 3.27 16.60 -20.64
N MET A 124 2.26 17.45 -20.48
CA MET A 124 2.26 18.79 -21.06
C MET A 124 3.41 19.66 -20.51
N SER A 125 3.85 19.40 -19.28
CA SER A 125 5.02 20.04 -18.68
C SER A 125 5.82 19.04 -17.85
N LEU A 126 7.15 19.10 -17.95
CA LEU A 126 8.06 18.37 -17.08
C LEU A 126 8.94 19.37 -16.32
N LYS A 127 8.92 19.32 -14.99
CA LYS A 127 9.74 20.18 -14.12
C LYS A 127 10.70 19.31 -13.31
N LEU A 128 12.00 19.55 -13.46
CA LEU A 128 13.07 18.88 -12.71
C LEU A 128 13.88 19.93 -11.96
N SER A 129 13.92 19.84 -10.63
CA SER A 129 14.58 20.84 -9.78
C SER A 129 15.37 20.18 -8.65
N GLY A 130 16.69 20.07 -8.82
CA GLY A 130 17.62 19.72 -7.74
C GLY A 130 18.21 21.00 -7.13
N THR A 131 18.34 21.05 -5.80
CA THR A 131 18.93 22.20 -5.09
C THR A 131 20.46 22.18 -5.09
N THR A 132 21.06 20.99 -5.14
CA THR A 132 22.51 20.80 -5.17
C THR A 132 23.01 20.46 -6.57
N SER A 133 22.44 19.43 -7.20
CA SER A 133 22.81 19.01 -8.55
C SER A 133 21.65 18.29 -9.23
N ALA A 134 21.74 18.21 -10.56
CA ALA A 134 21.00 17.28 -11.39
C ALA A 134 22.00 16.65 -12.36
N GLU A 135 22.13 15.32 -12.36
CA GLU A 135 23.08 14.60 -13.19
C GLU A 135 22.35 13.75 -14.22
N MET A 136 22.73 13.89 -15.48
CA MET A 136 22.28 13.03 -16.58
C MET A 136 23.50 12.39 -17.21
N LYS A 137 23.53 11.06 -17.24
CA LYS A 137 24.64 10.28 -17.78
C LYS A 137 24.08 9.27 -18.78
N GLY A 138 24.76 9.15 -19.90
CA GLY A 138 24.43 8.21 -20.96
C GLY A 138 25.48 8.33 -22.05
N ALA A 139 25.59 7.32 -22.92
CA ALA A 139 26.46 7.39 -24.08
C ALA A 139 26.06 8.55 -25.02
N MET A 140 24.77 8.90 -25.03
CA MET A 140 24.19 10.03 -25.75
C MET A 140 23.07 10.64 -24.90
N ILE A 141 22.99 11.97 -24.90
CA ILE A 141 21.86 12.72 -24.34
C ILE A 141 21.33 13.60 -25.47
N THR A 142 20.06 13.44 -25.80
CA THR A 142 19.38 14.25 -26.83
C THR A 142 18.40 15.20 -26.17
N VAL A 143 18.49 16.48 -26.51
CA VAL A 143 17.54 17.52 -26.08
C VAL A 143 17.03 18.22 -27.33
N ASP A 144 15.75 18.01 -27.65
CA ASP A 144 15.09 18.59 -28.82
C ASP A 144 14.03 19.60 -28.36
N ALA A 145 14.38 20.88 -28.42
CA ALA A 145 13.50 21.98 -28.04
C ALA A 145 13.04 22.74 -29.29
N SER A 146 11.76 22.64 -29.63
CA SER A 146 11.22 23.23 -30.86
C SER A 146 11.12 24.76 -30.86
N ALA A 147 11.12 25.38 -29.68
CA ALA A 147 10.97 26.82 -29.53
C ALA A 147 12.19 27.47 -28.87
N THR A 148 12.57 27.03 -27.66
CA THR A 148 13.66 27.64 -26.91
C THR A 148 14.31 26.63 -25.99
N LEU A 149 15.63 26.61 -26.01
CA LEU A 149 16.46 25.96 -25.01
C LEU A 149 17.16 27.06 -24.19
N ASP A 150 16.74 27.25 -22.93
CA ASP A 150 17.30 28.28 -22.04
C ASP A 150 18.23 27.64 -21.00
N LEU A 151 19.53 27.96 -21.05
CA LEU A 151 20.54 27.50 -20.11
C LEU A 151 21.12 28.69 -19.34
N LYS A 152 20.78 28.78 -18.06
CA LYS A 152 21.26 29.84 -17.16
C LYS A 152 22.27 29.28 -16.17
N SER A 153 23.49 29.82 -16.18
CA SER A 153 24.53 29.48 -15.21
C SER A 153 25.43 30.69 -14.93
N LYS A 154 26.05 30.74 -13.73
CA LYS A 154 27.12 31.71 -13.45
C LYS A 154 28.43 31.32 -14.15
N ILE A 155 28.68 30.01 -14.25
CA ILE A 155 29.85 29.42 -14.91
C ILE A 155 29.33 28.18 -15.66
N GLY A 156 29.46 28.19 -16.98
CA GLY A 156 29.12 27.06 -17.85
C GLY A 156 30.39 26.43 -18.42
N ASN A 157 30.50 25.10 -18.35
CA ASN A 157 31.56 24.34 -19.01
C ASN A 157 30.93 23.44 -20.06
N LEU A 158 31.06 23.79 -21.34
CA LEU A 158 30.62 22.96 -22.45
C LEU A 158 31.85 22.45 -23.21
N LYS A 159 32.05 21.15 -23.21
CA LYS A 159 33.20 20.49 -23.85
C LYS A 159 32.68 19.45 -24.85
N GLY A 160 33.12 19.53 -26.10
CA GLY A 160 32.76 18.60 -27.16
C GLY A 160 33.65 18.81 -28.38
N PHE A 161 33.77 17.80 -29.25
CA PHE A 161 34.53 17.92 -30.50
C PHE A 161 33.93 18.96 -31.44
N ASN A 162 32.59 19.10 -31.45
CA ASN A 162 31.86 20.12 -32.20
C ASN A 162 30.87 20.82 -31.26
N VAL A 163 31.10 22.09 -30.98
CA VAL A 163 30.17 22.98 -30.25
C VAL A 163 29.86 24.15 -31.18
N ASN A 164 28.64 24.22 -31.70
CA ASN A 164 28.19 25.31 -32.57
C ASN A 164 27.20 26.19 -31.79
N ILE A 165 27.57 27.43 -31.54
CA ILE A 165 26.78 28.43 -30.82
C ILE A 165 26.64 29.62 -31.77
N GLY A 166 25.41 29.88 -32.21
CA GLY A 166 25.04 30.99 -33.10
C GLY A 166 23.84 31.75 -32.56
#